data_AF-A0A382E6B5-F1
#
_entry.id   AF-A0A382E6B5-F1
#
_cell.length_a   1.000
_cell.length_b   1.000
_cell.length_c   1.000
_cell.angle_alpha   90.00
_cell.angle_beta   90.00
_cell.angle_gamma   90.00
#
_symmetry.space_group_name_H-M   'P 1'
#
loop_
_entity.id
_entity.type
_entity.pdbx_description
1 polymer ?
#
loop_
_entity_poly.entity_id
_entity_poly.type
_entity_poly.pdbx_seq_one_letter_code
_entity_poly.pdbx_strand_id
1 'polypeptide(L)'
;MKRLLKTLFVVLGALVVISVASFFYMNRTPPQLKEPNYFNYYKNQDLVVEGQVGIFISHLIMPEDMAQVDFHNLAMKTRQYIPWPPKLLFDKDDGVVLMDEDRFYEFEEFVPTKLIDADGKDKDIDGTPYIVKYHQGLIEWVPPRTSLHLSPGNFILNTRKMGMPTVSSKLINKANLYYYSGKGIVNGKIPHAAGNFEIASKAMSKIENKYGPIPWRWITAEDFGAARDEMRSLLDEGVDTVILAPPRPTYSHHEEFNGSFKHAFEYIHEWEEENQKEIKVILLPQLSEFPIIRQAYLQMLSDRLDTFPTQSSVKIVVSIHGMAWDLVPHEAWLELAPSYVEPMMEDVKTMMSDFDFSRIEIVKSQDHFADPYYNPDGKYLSTNTAFLDGIHDGFDYVVNLPIEFFVENTDTMFSHAIFNFEGFEEFDRYETINYTDWSV
;
A
#
# COMPACT_ATOMS: atom_id res chain seq x y z
N MET A 1 29.29 10.50 -49.83
CA MET A 1 29.36 10.95 -48.42
C MET A 1 28.19 11.86 -48.02
N LYS A 2 28.00 13.07 -48.59
CA LYS A 2 26.88 13.98 -48.23
C LYS A 2 25.46 13.38 -48.36
N ARG A 3 25.19 12.61 -49.42
CA ARG A 3 23.87 11.97 -49.65
C ARG A 3 23.58 10.83 -48.67
N LEU A 4 24.61 10.08 -48.29
CA LEU A 4 24.53 9.03 -47.27
C LEU A 4 24.26 9.64 -45.90
N LEU A 5 24.98 10.71 -45.55
CA LEU A 5 24.80 11.45 -44.30
C LEU A 5 23.38 12.05 -44.20
N LYS A 6 22.88 12.67 -45.27
CA LYS A 6 21.52 13.20 -45.34
C LYS A 6 20.46 12.11 -45.16
N THR A 7 20.69 10.94 -45.77
CA THR A 7 19.79 9.78 -45.62
C THR A 7 19.80 9.26 -44.18
N LEU A 8 20.98 9.16 -43.56
CA LEU A 8 21.12 8.79 -42.16
C LEU A 8 20.36 9.75 -41.23
N PHE A 9 20.51 11.07 -41.45
CA PHE A 9 19.78 12.08 -40.68
C PHE A 9 18.27 12.00 -40.86
N VAL A 10 17.79 11.74 -42.09
CA VAL A 10 16.35 11.56 -42.34
C VAL A 10 15.82 10.30 -41.65
N VAL A 11 16.57 9.19 -41.70
CA VAL A 11 16.20 7.94 -41.04
C VAL A 11 16.21 8.09 -39.52
N LEU A 12 17.25 8.69 -38.95
CA LEU A 12 17.33 9.00 -37.51
C LEU A 12 16.18 9.93 -37.09
N GLY A 13 15.91 10.99 -37.85
CA GLY A 13 14.80 11.90 -37.58
C GLY A 13 13.45 11.19 -37.61
N ALA A 14 13.21 10.33 -38.61
CA ALA A 14 11.99 9.53 -38.69
C ALA A 14 11.86 8.55 -37.52
N LEU A 15 12.95 7.89 -37.11
CA LEU A 15 12.96 6.99 -35.95
C LEU A 15 12.63 7.73 -34.66
N VAL A 16 13.18 8.94 -34.45
CA VAL A 16 12.85 9.77 -33.28
C VAL A 16 11.37 10.14 -33.30
N VAL A 17 10.85 10.63 -34.42
CA VAL A 17 9.42 11.00 -34.55
C VAL A 17 8.50 9.80 -34.31
N ILE A 18 8.79 8.64 -34.89
CA ILE A 18 8.02 7.40 -34.69
C ILE A 18 8.08 6.97 -33.22
N SER A 19 9.24 7.04 -32.58
CA SER A 19 9.41 6.65 -31.18
C SER A 19 8.63 7.56 -30.24
N VAL A 20 8.69 8.88 -30.47
CA VAL A 20 7.93 9.88 -29.69
C VAL A 20 6.43 9.70 -29.91
N ALA A 21 5.98 9.56 -31.16
CA ALA A 21 4.57 9.32 -31.47
C ALA A 21 4.06 8.02 -30.84
N SER A 22 4.85 6.96 -30.89
CA SER A 22 4.53 5.67 -30.25
C SER A 22 4.47 5.80 -28.74
N PHE A 23 5.40 6.52 -28.11
CA PHE A 23 5.37 6.80 -26.68
C PHE A 23 4.07 7.50 -26.27
N PHE A 24 3.70 8.61 -26.92
CA PHE A 24 2.47 9.31 -26.61
C PHE A 24 1.23 8.47 -26.90
N TYR A 25 1.22 7.72 -28.00
CA TYR A 25 0.11 6.85 -28.35
C TYR A 25 -0.10 5.72 -27.32
N MET A 26 0.97 5.03 -26.93
CA MET A 26 0.92 3.90 -26.00
C MET A 26 0.58 4.32 -24.57
N ASN A 27 0.80 5.60 -24.22
CA ASN A 27 0.54 6.17 -22.91
C ASN A 27 -0.61 7.20 -22.92
N ARG A 28 -1.40 7.28 -24.00
CA ARG A 28 -2.47 8.29 -24.16
C ARG A 28 -3.59 8.16 -23.13
N THR A 29 -3.81 6.96 -22.62
CA THR A 29 -4.86 6.65 -21.64
C THR A 29 -4.18 6.22 -20.35
N PRO A 30 -4.22 7.06 -19.30
CA PRO A 30 -3.64 6.70 -18.01
C PRO A 30 -4.45 5.55 -17.38
N PRO A 31 -3.86 4.79 -16.44
CA PRO A 31 -4.50 3.61 -15.86
C PRO A 31 -5.90 3.84 -15.27
N GLN A 32 -6.15 5.02 -14.70
CA GLN A 32 -7.42 5.43 -14.08
C GLN A 32 -8.57 5.57 -15.10
N LEU A 33 -8.25 5.71 -16.38
CA LEU A 33 -9.23 5.93 -17.46
C LEU A 33 -9.28 4.74 -18.43
N LYS A 34 -8.64 3.61 -18.09
CA LYS A 34 -8.70 2.41 -18.94
C LYS A 34 -10.04 1.71 -18.74
N GLU A 35 -10.59 1.20 -19.83
CA GLU A 35 -11.79 0.37 -19.79
C GLU A 35 -11.46 -1.10 -19.51
N PRO A 36 -12.32 -1.83 -18.78
CA PRO A 36 -13.53 -1.34 -18.11
C PRO A 36 -13.22 -0.42 -16.93
N ASN A 37 -13.92 0.72 -16.84
CA ASN A 37 -13.75 1.69 -15.76
C ASN A 37 -14.70 1.39 -14.58
N TYR A 38 -14.18 0.72 -13.56
CA TYR A 38 -14.97 0.34 -12.38
C TYR A 38 -15.34 1.51 -11.46
N PHE A 39 -14.64 2.65 -11.54
CA PHE A 39 -15.09 3.86 -10.85
C PHE A 39 -16.34 4.45 -11.52
N ASN A 40 -16.42 4.41 -12.85
CA ASN A 40 -17.65 4.78 -13.54
C ASN A 40 -18.78 3.78 -13.27
N TYR A 41 -18.48 2.48 -13.16
CA TYR A 41 -19.46 1.48 -12.70
C TYR A 41 -19.99 1.82 -11.30
N TYR A 42 -19.09 2.07 -10.33
CA TYR A 42 -19.43 2.43 -8.95
C TYR A 42 -20.42 3.60 -8.86
N LYS A 43 -20.23 4.63 -9.69
CA LYS A 43 -21.09 5.83 -9.69
C LYS A 43 -22.48 5.60 -10.28
N ASN A 44 -22.65 4.61 -11.15
CA ASN A 44 -23.86 4.42 -11.95
C ASN A 44 -24.54 3.06 -11.71
N GLN A 45 -24.03 2.23 -10.82
CA GLN A 45 -24.55 0.90 -10.51
C GLN A 45 -25.99 0.93 -10.00
N ASP A 46 -26.75 -0.12 -10.29
CA ASP A 46 -28.04 -0.39 -9.67
C ASP A 46 -27.86 -1.18 -8.38
N LEU A 47 -28.31 -0.60 -7.25
CA LEU A 47 -28.14 -1.16 -5.92
C LEU A 47 -29.27 -2.12 -5.49
N VAL A 48 -30.25 -2.39 -6.35
CA VAL A 48 -31.33 -3.34 -6.05
C VAL A 48 -30.80 -4.76 -6.09
N VAL A 49 -30.85 -5.50 -4.99
CA VAL A 49 -30.43 -6.91 -4.97
C VAL A 49 -31.38 -7.81 -5.78
N GLU A 50 -30.82 -8.83 -6.41
CA GLU A 50 -31.55 -9.86 -7.16
C GLU A 50 -31.22 -11.25 -6.58
N GLY A 51 -32.25 -12.05 -6.31
CA GLY A 51 -32.08 -13.44 -5.87
C GLY A 51 -31.28 -13.61 -4.58
N GLN A 52 -30.47 -14.67 -4.51
CA GLN A 52 -29.62 -15.00 -3.37
C GLN A 52 -28.37 -14.10 -3.34
N VAL A 53 -28.12 -13.46 -2.21
CA VAL A 53 -26.96 -12.57 -2.02
C VAL A 53 -25.76 -13.36 -1.49
N GLY A 54 -24.58 -13.11 -2.04
CA GLY A 54 -23.28 -13.45 -1.47
C GLY A 54 -22.43 -12.21 -1.20
N ILE A 55 -21.57 -12.24 -0.18
CA ILE A 55 -20.68 -11.12 0.15
C ILE A 55 -19.22 -11.54 -0.02
N PHE A 56 -18.49 -10.81 -0.85
CA PHE A 56 -17.07 -11.04 -1.08
C PHE A 56 -16.25 -9.87 -0.53
N ILE A 57 -15.51 -10.13 0.55
CA ILE A 57 -14.69 -9.15 1.24
C ILE A 57 -13.24 -9.38 0.83
N SER A 58 -12.75 -8.56 -0.10
CA SER A 58 -11.36 -8.63 -0.56
C SER A 58 -10.75 -7.24 -0.69
N HIS A 59 -9.55 -7.10 -0.13
CA HIS A 59 -8.78 -5.86 -0.11
C HIS A 59 -7.30 -6.18 0.12
N LEU A 60 -6.43 -5.19 -0.07
CA LEU A 60 -5.01 -5.33 0.30
C LEU A 60 -4.92 -5.60 1.81
N ILE A 61 -4.35 -6.75 2.15
CA ILE A 61 -4.13 -7.20 3.52
C ILE A 61 -2.71 -7.74 3.60
N MET A 62 -2.01 -7.43 4.69
CA MET A 62 -0.71 -8.04 4.97
C MET A 62 -0.95 -9.33 5.76
N PRO A 63 -0.38 -10.47 5.33
CA PRO A 63 -0.62 -11.75 5.97
C PRO A 63 -0.03 -11.76 7.38
N GLU A 64 -0.60 -12.57 8.29
CA GLU A 64 -0.08 -12.65 9.66
C GLU A 64 1.32 -13.28 9.71
N ASP A 65 1.50 -14.35 8.93
CA ASP A 65 2.77 -15.01 8.67
C ASP A 65 3.27 -14.66 7.26
N MET A 66 4.57 -14.74 7.03
CA MET A 66 5.16 -14.38 5.73
C MET A 66 4.61 -15.21 4.57
N ALA A 67 3.95 -14.55 3.61
CA ALA A 67 3.55 -15.14 2.33
C ALA A 67 4.24 -14.41 1.16
N GLN A 68 5.19 -15.07 0.49
CA GLN A 68 5.97 -14.44 -0.58
C GLN A 68 5.11 -14.01 -1.78
N VAL A 69 4.01 -14.72 -2.07
CA VAL A 69 3.12 -14.44 -3.20
C VAL A 69 2.46 -13.07 -3.05
N ASP A 70 2.00 -12.73 -1.84
CA ASP A 70 1.41 -11.43 -1.53
C ASP A 70 2.40 -10.29 -1.80
N PHE A 71 3.63 -10.41 -1.29
CA PHE A 71 4.68 -9.39 -1.52
C PHE A 71 5.16 -9.34 -2.97
N HIS A 72 5.14 -10.47 -3.67
CA HIS A 72 5.41 -10.49 -5.10
C HIS A 72 4.38 -9.65 -5.86
N ASN A 73 3.09 -9.95 -5.68
CA ASN A 73 1.99 -9.29 -6.37
C ASN A 73 1.88 -7.82 -5.99
N LEU A 74 2.06 -7.50 -4.70
CA LEU A 74 2.11 -6.12 -4.22
C LEU A 74 3.20 -5.30 -4.92
N ALA A 75 4.43 -5.83 -5.02
CA ALA A 75 5.50 -5.15 -5.76
C ALA A 75 5.12 -4.93 -7.23
N MET A 76 4.48 -5.93 -7.86
CA MET A 76 4.06 -5.88 -9.26
C MET A 76 2.91 -4.92 -9.51
N LYS A 77 2.09 -4.61 -8.50
CA LYS A 77 0.95 -3.69 -8.60
C LYS A 77 1.37 -2.28 -9.03
N THR A 78 2.55 -1.81 -8.59
CA THR A 78 3.10 -0.49 -8.96
C THR A 78 3.38 -0.35 -10.46
N ARG A 79 3.58 -1.46 -11.17
CA ARG A 79 3.80 -1.50 -12.62
C ARG A 79 2.68 -0.80 -13.39
N GLN A 80 1.46 -0.79 -12.85
CA GLN A 80 0.30 -0.19 -13.51
C GLN A 80 0.53 1.29 -13.88
N TYR A 81 1.33 2.03 -13.10
CA TYR A 81 1.61 3.46 -13.32
C TYR A 81 2.86 3.75 -14.13
N ILE A 82 3.63 2.72 -14.48
CA ILE A 82 4.86 2.90 -15.24
C ILE A 82 4.52 3.03 -16.72
N PRO A 83 4.92 4.12 -17.39
CA PRO A 83 4.65 4.27 -18.81
C PRO A 83 5.44 3.26 -19.65
N TRP A 84 4.96 3.01 -20.87
CA TRP A 84 5.72 2.34 -21.90
C TRP A 84 6.80 3.30 -22.46
N PRO A 85 8.02 2.84 -22.83
CA PRO A 85 8.55 1.49 -22.66
C PRO A 85 9.16 1.13 -21.29
N PRO A 86 9.47 2.03 -20.32
CA PRO A 86 10.12 1.64 -19.06
C PRO A 86 9.47 0.46 -18.33
N LYS A 87 8.13 0.34 -18.37
CA LYS A 87 7.39 -0.79 -17.77
C LYS A 87 7.78 -2.18 -18.29
N LEU A 88 8.43 -2.26 -19.46
CA LEU A 88 8.94 -3.50 -20.03
C LEU A 88 10.19 -4.00 -19.29
N LEU A 89 10.88 -3.12 -18.57
CA LEU A 89 12.06 -3.43 -17.78
C LEU A 89 11.72 -3.61 -16.29
N PHE A 90 10.48 -3.35 -15.88
CA PHE A 90 10.07 -3.42 -14.48
C PHE A 90 10.15 -4.85 -13.93
N ASP A 91 9.75 -5.82 -14.73
CA ASP A 91 9.72 -7.24 -14.38
C ASP A 91 11.11 -7.91 -14.49
N LYS A 92 12.17 -7.12 -14.73
CA LYS A 92 13.50 -7.66 -14.96
C LYS A 92 14.03 -8.30 -13.68
N ASP A 93 14.52 -9.53 -13.83
CA ASP A 93 15.37 -10.19 -12.86
C ASP A 93 16.82 -9.79 -13.20
N ASP A 94 17.42 -8.90 -12.41
CA ASP A 94 18.81 -8.49 -12.53
C ASP A 94 19.77 -9.49 -11.86
N GLY A 95 19.30 -10.22 -10.84
CA GLY A 95 20.07 -11.22 -10.13
C GLY A 95 19.45 -11.55 -8.77
N VAL A 96 20.23 -12.22 -7.92
CA VAL A 96 19.79 -12.55 -6.55
C VAL A 96 19.95 -11.32 -5.68
N VAL A 97 18.83 -10.75 -5.21
CA VAL A 97 18.84 -9.64 -4.26
C VAL A 97 19.12 -10.16 -2.86
N LEU A 98 20.11 -9.55 -2.21
CA LEU A 98 20.61 -9.93 -0.92
C LEU A 98 20.54 -8.74 0.04
N MET A 99 20.24 -9.02 1.30
CA MET A 99 20.25 -8.05 2.40
C MET A 99 21.06 -8.61 3.54
N ASP A 100 21.70 -7.74 4.30
CA ASP A 100 22.40 -8.16 5.51
C ASP A 100 21.40 -8.54 6.60
N GLU A 101 21.68 -9.61 7.34
CA GLU A 101 20.77 -10.11 8.38
C GLU A 101 20.57 -9.08 9.49
N ASP A 102 21.61 -8.32 9.87
CA ASP A 102 21.57 -7.37 10.98
C ASP A 102 21.38 -5.93 10.51
N ARG A 103 21.89 -5.59 9.32
CA ARG A 103 21.84 -4.25 8.72
C ARG A 103 21.03 -4.24 7.42
N PHE A 104 19.74 -4.55 7.54
CA PHE A 104 18.82 -4.72 6.40
C PHE A 104 18.19 -3.41 5.89
N TYR A 105 18.45 -2.26 6.51
CA TYR A 105 17.88 -0.97 6.11
C TYR A 105 18.92 0.16 6.05
N GLU A 106 19.87 0.00 5.12
CA GLU A 106 21.03 0.89 4.98
C GLU A 106 20.94 1.75 3.71
N PHE A 107 21.47 2.98 3.79
CA PHE A 107 21.51 3.92 2.66
C PHE A 107 22.89 4.05 2.02
N GLU A 108 23.93 3.66 2.74
CA GLU A 108 25.33 3.71 2.30
C GLU A 108 25.92 2.31 2.20
N GLU A 109 26.95 2.16 1.36
CA GLU A 109 27.66 0.90 1.25
C GLU A 109 28.34 0.53 2.58
N PHE A 110 28.30 -0.75 2.91
CA PHE A 110 28.99 -1.30 4.07
C PHE A 110 29.50 -2.72 3.78
N VAL A 111 30.32 -3.24 4.69
CA VAL A 111 30.76 -4.64 4.66
C VAL A 111 29.69 -5.47 5.39
N PRO A 112 28.94 -6.34 4.69
CA PRO A 112 27.94 -7.19 5.31
C PRO A 112 28.62 -8.25 6.19
N THR A 113 27.91 -8.71 7.21
CA THR A 113 28.32 -9.83 8.08
C THR A 113 27.70 -11.13 7.62
N LYS A 114 26.44 -11.09 7.16
CA LYS A 114 25.71 -12.26 6.66
C LYS A 114 24.63 -11.82 5.68
N LEU A 115 24.68 -12.34 4.47
CA LEU A 115 23.74 -12.01 3.41
C LEU A 115 22.68 -13.09 3.27
N ILE A 116 21.42 -12.66 3.20
CA ILE A 116 20.23 -13.50 3.08
C ILE A 116 19.51 -13.17 1.77
N ASP A 117 19.00 -14.18 1.05
CA ASP A 117 18.16 -14.01 -0.14
C ASP A 117 16.67 -13.94 0.18
N ALA A 118 15.83 -13.72 -0.84
CA ALA A 118 14.38 -13.64 -0.68
C ALA A 118 13.72 -14.96 -0.22
N ASP A 119 14.42 -16.10 -0.24
CA ASP A 119 13.96 -17.36 0.34
C ASP A 119 14.36 -17.53 1.81
N GLY A 120 15.02 -16.53 2.40
CA GLY A 120 15.57 -16.61 3.76
C GLY A 120 16.83 -17.46 3.86
N LYS A 121 17.52 -17.75 2.73
CA LYS A 121 18.73 -18.59 2.71
C LYS A 121 19.98 -17.73 2.79
N ASP A 122 20.97 -18.20 3.54
CA ASP A 122 22.31 -17.60 3.65
C ASP A 122 23.33 -18.17 2.65
N LYS A 123 22.90 -19.15 1.84
CA LYS A 123 23.71 -19.88 0.87
C LYS A 123 23.07 -19.84 -0.50
N ASP A 124 23.93 -19.78 -1.51
CA ASP A 124 23.52 -19.92 -2.89
C ASP A 124 23.22 -21.39 -3.25
N ILE A 125 22.70 -21.62 -4.45
CA ILE A 125 22.30 -22.93 -4.99
C ILE A 125 23.44 -23.96 -5.04
N ASP A 126 24.69 -23.51 -5.04
CA ASP A 126 25.89 -24.37 -4.99
C ASP A 126 26.32 -24.72 -3.54
N GLY A 127 25.57 -24.26 -2.54
CA GLY A 127 25.85 -24.46 -1.12
C GLY A 127 26.88 -23.48 -0.53
N THR A 128 27.44 -22.58 -1.35
CA THR A 128 28.41 -21.57 -0.88
C THR A 128 27.68 -20.41 -0.21
N PRO A 129 28.07 -20.02 1.02
CA PRO A 129 27.49 -18.86 1.69
C PRO A 129 27.65 -17.59 0.87
N TYR A 130 26.62 -16.74 0.82
CA TYR A 130 26.67 -15.48 0.08
C TYR A 130 27.80 -14.58 0.58
N ILE A 131 28.08 -14.57 1.89
CA ILE A 131 29.20 -13.79 2.45
C ILE A 131 30.57 -14.20 1.87
N VAL A 132 30.76 -15.48 1.54
CA VAL A 132 32.00 -15.95 0.88
C VAL A 132 32.08 -15.39 -0.55
N LYS A 133 30.96 -15.35 -1.27
CA LYS A 133 30.88 -14.77 -2.63
C LYS A 133 31.11 -13.26 -2.62
N TYR A 134 30.67 -12.56 -1.57
CA TYR A 134 30.97 -11.15 -1.36
C TYR A 134 32.48 -10.92 -1.24
N HIS A 135 33.18 -11.70 -0.40
CA HIS A 135 34.64 -11.58 -0.26
C HIS A 135 35.43 -11.99 -1.52
N GLN A 136 34.82 -12.73 -2.44
CA GLN A 136 35.37 -13.05 -3.76
C GLN A 136 35.13 -11.93 -4.80
N GLY A 137 34.39 -10.86 -4.44
CA GLY A 137 34.03 -9.78 -5.35
C GLY A 137 32.92 -10.16 -6.35
N LEU A 138 32.11 -11.17 -6.04
CA LEU A 138 31.00 -11.60 -6.91
C LEU A 138 29.67 -10.91 -6.59
N ILE A 139 29.58 -10.26 -5.44
CA ILE A 139 28.39 -9.55 -4.97
C ILE A 139 28.70 -8.07 -4.89
N GLU A 140 27.81 -7.26 -5.43
CA GLU A 140 27.96 -5.81 -5.52
C GLU A 140 26.91 -5.11 -4.65
N TRP A 141 27.28 -3.95 -4.09
CA TRP A 141 26.33 -3.04 -3.46
C TRP A 141 25.53 -2.28 -4.53
N VAL A 142 24.22 -2.20 -4.33
CA VAL A 142 23.29 -1.40 -5.12
C VAL A 142 22.78 -0.29 -4.21
N PRO A 143 23.15 0.98 -4.46
CA PRO A 143 22.73 2.09 -3.63
C PRO A 143 21.20 2.34 -3.74
N PRO A 144 20.62 3.07 -2.78
CA PRO A 144 19.27 3.63 -2.87
C PRO A 144 18.98 4.26 -4.23
N ARG A 145 17.73 4.13 -4.70
CA ARG A 145 17.28 4.81 -5.91
C ARG A 145 16.95 6.26 -5.58
N THR A 146 17.52 7.20 -6.34
CA THR A 146 17.22 8.64 -6.16
C THR A 146 15.76 9.02 -6.46
N SER A 147 15.03 8.14 -7.14
CA SER A 147 13.61 8.31 -7.46
C SER A 147 12.66 7.71 -6.41
N LEU A 148 13.17 7.20 -5.29
CA LEU A 148 12.37 6.61 -4.22
C LEU A 148 12.91 7.12 -2.88
N HIS A 149 12.18 8.03 -2.25
CA HIS A 149 12.54 8.57 -0.94
C HIS A 149 12.65 7.46 0.10
N LEU A 150 13.73 7.48 0.89
CA LEU A 150 14.03 6.52 1.97
C LEU A 150 13.94 5.03 1.59
N SER A 151 14.05 4.66 0.31
CA SER A 151 14.23 3.26 -0.09
C SER A 151 15.65 2.81 0.27
N PRO A 152 15.85 1.70 1.01
CA PRO A 152 17.20 1.24 1.36
C PRO A 152 17.95 0.71 0.13
N GLY A 153 19.27 0.63 0.22
CA GLY A 153 20.11 -0.10 -0.71
C GLY A 153 19.99 -1.62 -0.52
N ASN A 154 20.70 -2.39 -1.32
CA ASN A 154 20.76 -3.85 -1.21
C ASN A 154 22.05 -4.38 -1.85
N PHE A 155 22.37 -5.64 -1.62
CA PHE A 155 23.41 -6.35 -2.35
C PHE A 155 22.80 -7.15 -3.51
N ILE A 156 23.60 -7.44 -4.53
CA ILE A 156 23.15 -8.25 -5.67
C ILE A 156 24.24 -9.21 -6.17
N LEU A 157 23.86 -10.47 -6.39
CA LEU A 157 24.66 -11.45 -7.11
C LEU A 157 24.16 -11.53 -8.56
N ASN A 158 24.94 -11.00 -9.51
CA ASN A 158 24.54 -10.88 -10.91
C ASN A 158 24.87 -12.13 -11.77
N THR A 159 25.57 -13.12 -11.21
CA THR A 159 26.03 -14.30 -11.95
C THR A 159 24.92 -15.29 -12.29
N ARG A 160 23.76 -15.19 -11.64
CA ARG A 160 22.55 -15.95 -11.96
C ARG A 160 21.28 -15.14 -11.68
N LYS A 161 20.15 -15.67 -12.14
CA LYS A 161 18.80 -15.14 -11.89
C LYS A 161 18.19 -15.76 -10.64
N MET A 162 17.33 -15.01 -9.97
CA MET A 162 16.55 -15.49 -8.82
C MET A 162 15.34 -16.32 -9.26
N GLY A 163 14.80 -16.03 -10.44
CA GLY A 163 13.54 -16.58 -10.93
C GLY A 163 12.33 -15.66 -10.67
N MET A 164 12.56 -14.41 -10.26
CA MET A 164 11.51 -13.42 -10.03
C MET A 164 12.02 -11.99 -10.29
N PRO A 165 11.13 -11.01 -10.55
CA PRO A 165 11.52 -9.61 -10.71
C PRO A 165 12.34 -9.11 -9.52
N THR A 166 13.38 -8.32 -9.79
CA THR A 166 14.27 -7.76 -8.74
C THR A 166 13.50 -6.88 -7.76
N VAL A 167 12.47 -6.16 -8.22
CA VAL A 167 11.59 -5.36 -7.37
C VAL A 167 10.82 -6.22 -6.36
N SER A 168 10.29 -7.36 -6.80
CA SER A 168 9.60 -8.33 -5.93
C SER A 168 10.57 -9.00 -4.97
N SER A 169 11.72 -9.46 -5.45
CA SER A 169 12.75 -10.09 -4.62
C SER A 169 13.24 -9.14 -3.51
N LYS A 170 13.41 -7.85 -3.83
CA LYS A 170 13.78 -6.84 -2.84
C LYS A 170 12.69 -6.64 -1.77
N LEU A 171 11.42 -6.55 -2.17
CA LEU A 171 10.32 -6.38 -1.23
C LEU A 171 10.12 -7.62 -0.35
N ILE A 172 10.20 -8.81 -0.92
CA ILE A 172 10.13 -10.09 -0.19
C ILE A 172 11.26 -10.18 0.83
N ASN A 173 12.50 -9.86 0.43
CA ASN A 173 13.64 -9.93 1.33
C ASN A 173 13.53 -8.90 2.47
N LYS A 174 13.09 -7.67 2.16
CA LYS A 174 12.75 -6.66 3.18
C LYS A 174 11.68 -7.19 4.13
N ALA A 175 10.61 -7.78 3.62
CA ALA A 175 9.53 -8.32 4.44
C ALA A 175 10.02 -9.44 5.36
N ASN A 176 10.75 -10.42 4.81
CA ASN A 176 11.36 -11.51 5.58
C ASN A 176 12.17 -10.97 6.77
N LEU A 177 13.10 -10.04 6.52
CA LEU A 177 14.03 -9.56 7.54
C LEU A 177 13.43 -8.52 8.48
N TYR A 178 12.69 -7.56 7.94
CA TYR A 178 12.19 -6.45 8.76
C TYR A 178 10.89 -6.83 9.46
N TYR A 179 9.95 -7.44 8.76
CA TYR A 179 8.59 -7.66 9.27
C TYR A 179 8.43 -9.03 9.94
N TYR A 180 8.99 -10.10 9.37
CA TYR A 180 8.65 -11.47 9.78
C TYR A 180 9.77 -12.26 10.47
N SER A 181 11.01 -11.75 10.57
CA SER A 181 12.10 -12.48 11.24
C SER A 181 12.13 -12.32 12.76
N GLY A 182 11.20 -11.55 13.34
CA GLY A 182 11.24 -11.18 14.75
C GLY A 182 12.13 -9.96 15.07
N LYS A 183 12.75 -9.33 14.07
CA LYS A 183 13.68 -8.20 14.26
C LYS A 183 12.97 -6.85 14.33
N GLY A 184 12.04 -6.58 13.41
CA GLY A 184 11.27 -5.33 13.46
C GLY A 184 10.04 -5.40 14.37
N ILE A 185 9.45 -6.58 14.58
CA ILE A 185 8.35 -6.81 15.52
C ILE A 185 8.58 -8.11 16.27
N VAL A 186 8.32 -8.12 17.57
CA VAL A 186 8.42 -9.33 18.39
C VAL A 186 7.56 -10.46 17.78
N ASN A 187 8.09 -11.68 17.78
CA ASN A 187 7.49 -12.88 17.17
C ASN A 187 7.34 -12.87 15.64
N GLY A 188 7.58 -11.76 14.95
CA GLY A 188 7.54 -11.70 13.48
C GLY A 188 6.13 -11.90 12.91
N LYS A 189 5.09 -11.45 13.62
CA LYS A 189 3.69 -11.58 13.22
C LYS A 189 3.04 -10.22 13.00
N ILE A 190 2.46 -10.01 11.82
CA ILE A 190 1.78 -8.75 11.49
C ILE A 190 0.28 -8.86 11.83
N PRO A 191 -0.31 -7.97 12.65
CA PRO A 191 -1.69 -8.10 13.13
C PRO A 191 -2.76 -7.77 12.07
N HIS A 192 -2.36 -7.28 10.90
CA HIS A 192 -3.24 -6.69 9.89
C HIS A 192 -4.34 -7.66 9.40
N ALA A 193 -3.97 -8.87 8.98
CA ALA A 193 -4.92 -9.88 8.51
C ALA A 193 -5.93 -10.27 9.58
N ALA A 194 -5.43 -10.67 10.74
CA ALA A 194 -6.26 -11.24 11.78
C ALA A 194 -7.16 -10.18 12.45
N GLY A 195 -6.69 -8.94 12.63
CA GLY A 195 -7.54 -7.84 13.11
C GLY A 195 -8.64 -7.47 12.10
N ASN A 196 -8.35 -7.44 10.79
CA ASN A 196 -9.38 -7.21 9.77
C ASN A 196 -10.39 -8.37 9.70
N PHE A 197 -9.93 -9.61 9.83
CA PHE A 197 -10.82 -10.77 9.88
C PHE A 197 -11.75 -10.71 11.11
N GLU A 198 -11.26 -10.27 12.26
CA GLU A 198 -12.10 -10.08 13.44
C GLU A 198 -13.19 -9.03 13.21
N ILE A 199 -12.83 -7.88 12.61
CA ILE A 199 -13.79 -6.84 12.24
C ILE A 199 -14.83 -7.40 11.26
N ALA A 200 -14.38 -8.07 10.19
CA ALA A 200 -15.24 -8.62 9.15
C ALA A 200 -16.17 -9.71 9.70
N SER A 201 -15.67 -10.67 10.46
CA SER A 201 -16.46 -11.77 11.04
C SER A 201 -17.51 -11.27 12.04
N LYS A 202 -17.19 -10.27 12.87
CA LYS A 202 -18.16 -9.62 13.76
C LYS A 202 -19.22 -8.82 12.98
N ALA A 203 -18.83 -8.14 11.91
CA ALA A 203 -19.78 -7.44 11.03
C ALA A 203 -20.73 -8.44 10.34
N MET A 204 -20.20 -9.52 9.77
CA MET A 204 -20.97 -10.58 9.14
C MET A 204 -21.92 -11.27 10.11
N SER A 205 -21.47 -11.57 11.33
CA SER A 205 -22.34 -12.10 12.39
C SER A 205 -23.53 -11.17 12.66
N LYS A 206 -23.34 -9.84 12.66
CA LYS A 206 -24.44 -8.88 12.84
C LYS A 206 -25.39 -8.86 11.63
N ILE A 207 -24.87 -8.99 10.42
CA ILE A 207 -25.66 -9.06 9.18
C ILE A 207 -26.50 -10.35 9.19
N GLU A 208 -25.91 -11.49 9.48
CA GLU A 208 -26.59 -12.79 9.51
C GLU A 208 -27.67 -12.84 10.59
N ASN A 209 -27.41 -12.25 11.76
CA ASN A 209 -28.42 -12.12 12.81
C ASN A 209 -29.64 -11.29 12.38
N LYS A 210 -29.46 -10.34 11.45
CA LYS A 210 -30.52 -9.45 10.98
C LYS A 210 -31.27 -10.03 9.77
N TYR A 211 -30.57 -10.65 8.83
CA TYR A 211 -31.10 -11.03 7.52
C TYR A 211 -31.17 -12.56 7.31
N GLY A 212 -30.69 -13.35 8.26
CA GLY A 212 -30.53 -14.80 8.13
C GLY A 212 -29.15 -15.17 7.54
N PRO A 213 -28.85 -16.48 7.40
CA PRO A 213 -27.58 -16.94 6.84
C PRO A 213 -27.31 -16.35 5.45
N ILE A 214 -26.12 -15.78 5.25
CA ILE A 214 -25.68 -15.21 3.98
C ILE A 214 -24.28 -15.75 3.70
N PRO A 215 -24.04 -16.42 2.56
CA PRO A 215 -22.71 -16.91 2.24
C PRO A 215 -21.76 -15.72 2.03
N TRP A 216 -20.57 -15.82 2.61
CA TRP A 216 -19.56 -14.80 2.47
C TRP A 216 -18.16 -15.40 2.45
N ARG A 217 -17.20 -14.66 1.90
CA ARG A 217 -15.78 -14.98 1.91
C ARG A 217 -14.97 -13.75 2.28
N TRP A 218 -13.86 -13.98 2.96
CA TRP A 218 -12.87 -12.96 3.28
C TRP A 218 -11.49 -13.46 2.84
N ILE A 219 -10.80 -12.67 2.03
CA ILE A 219 -9.52 -13.06 1.47
C ILE A 219 -8.70 -11.83 1.08
N THR A 220 -7.37 -11.92 1.15
CA THR A 220 -6.48 -10.89 0.61
C THR A 220 -6.67 -10.72 -0.90
N ALA A 221 -6.54 -9.49 -1.39
CA ALA A 221 -6.54 -9.20 -2.82
C ALA A 221 -5.17 -9.47 -3.48
N GLU A 222 -4.12 -9.74 -2.68
CA GLU A 222 -2.75 -9.89 -3.17
C GLU A 222 -2.37 -11.35 -3.47
N ASP A 223 -3.23 -12.33 -3.15
CA ASP A 223 -3.13 -13.70 -3.68
C ASP A 223 -4.27 -13.95 -4.68
N PHE A 224 -3.97 -13.71 -5.95
CA PHE A 224 -4.96 -13.84 -7.02
C PHE A 224 -5.48 -15.27 -7.18
N GLY A 225 -4.68 -16.29 -6.84
CA GLY A 225 -5.11 -17.68 -6.93
C GLY A 225 -6.12 -18.01 -5.84
N ALA A 226 -5.78 -17.70 -4.58
CA ALA A 226 -6.66 -17.92 -3.45
C ALA A 226 -7.95 -17.08 -3.55
N ALA A 227 -7.85 -15.80 -3.94
CA ALA A 227 -9.01 -14.94 -4.10
C ALA A 227 -9.98 -15.44 -5.18
N ARG A 228 -9.43 -15.95 -6.29
CA ARG A 228 -10.22 -16.57 -7.37
C ARG A 228 -10.95 -17.82 -6.88
N ASP A 229 -10.26 -18.70 -6.16
CA ASP A 229 -10.85 -19.94 -5.63
C ASP A 229 -11.97 -19.64 -4.63
N GLU A 230 -11.78 -18.65 -3.75
CA GLU A 230 -12.82 -18.23 -2.81
C GLU A 230 -14.03 -17.58 -3.49
N MET A 231 -13.80 -16.73 -4.50
CA MET A 231 -14.92 -16.17 -5.28
C MET A 231 -15.72 -17.28 -5.97
N ARG A 232 -15.05 -18.23 -6.62
CA ARG A 232 -15.74 -19.35 -7.29
C ARG A 232 -16.49 -20.23 -6.29
N SER A 233 -15.90 -20.49 -5.13
CA SER A 233 -16.57 -21.19 -4.03
C SER A 233 -17.84 -20.48 -3.56
N LEU A 234 -17.83 -19.14 -3.49
CA LEU A 234 -19.03 -18.35 -3.19
C LEU A 234 -20.09 -18.46 -4.30
N LEU A 235 -19.68 -18.40 -5.56
CA LEU A 235 -20.58 -18.50 -6.72
C LEU A 235 -21.25 -19.88 -6.83
N ASP A 236 -20.52 -20.94 -6.52
CA ASP A 236 -21.00 -22.33 -6.53
C ASP A 236 -22.09 -22.60 -5.48
N GLU A 237 -22.27 -21.71 -4.48
CA GLU A 237 -23.39 -21.76 -3.54
C GLU A 237 -24.72 -21.24 -4.13
N GLY A 238 -24.72 -20.86 -5.42
CA GLY A 238 -25.93 -20.49 -6.15
C GLY A 238 -26.32 -19.02 -6.02
N VAL A 239 -25.41 -18.14 -5.59
CA VAL A 239 -25.68 -16.69 -5.45
C VAL A 239 -26.05 -16.08 -6.81
N ASP A 240 -26.95 -15.09 -6.78
CA ASP A 240 -27.43 -14.33 -7.92
C ASP A 240 -26.91 -12.88 -7.90
N THR A 241 -26.66 -12.35 -6.69
CA THR A 241 -26.00 -11.05 -6.48
C THR A 241 -24.76 -11.20 -5.61
N VAL A 242 -23.62 -10.69 -6.06
CA VAL A 242 -22.40 -10.57 -5.27
C VAL A 242 -22.19 -9.13 -4.84
N ILE A 243 -22.06 -8.91 -3.53
CA ILE A 243 -21.66 -7.62 -2.96
C ILE A 243 -20.14 -7.65 -2.73
N LEU A 244 -19.41 -6.79 -3.44
CA LEU A 244 -17.98 -6.58 -3.23
C LEU A 244 -17.79 -5.51 -2.14
N ALA A 245 -17.17 -5.89 -1.03
CA ALA A 245 -17.17 -5.09 0.20
C ALA A 245 -15.75 -4.86 0.79
N PRO A 246 -14.80 -4.24 0.06
CA PRO A 246 -13.52 -3.86 0.65
C PRO A 246 -13.74 -2.89 1.81
N PRO A 247 -13.23 -3.19 3.02
CA PRO A 247 -13.42 -2.36 4.20
C PRO A 247 -12.41 -1.20 4.18
N ARG A 248 -12.67 -0.18 3.36
CA ARG A 248 -11.83 1.03 3.28
C ARG A 248 -12.66 2.29 3.47
N PRO A 249 -12.12 3.31 4.17
CA PRO A 249 -12.81 4.59 4.32
C PRO A 249 -12.96 5.28 2.97
N THR A 250 -11.93 5.25 2.13
CA THR A 250 -11.93 5.85 0.80
C THR A 250 -11.40 4.85 -0.22
N TYR A 251 -12.05 4.75 -1.38
CA TYR A 251 -11.56 3.92 -2.47
C TYR A 251 -10.62 4.67 -3.42
N SER A 252 -9.72 3.91 -4.02
CA SER A 252 -8.72 4.37 -4.98
C SER A 252 -8.75 3.49 -6.23
N HIS A 253 -8.27 3.99 -7.37
CA HIS A 253 -7.93 3.11 -8.47
C HIS A 253 -6.74 2.23 -8.14
N HIS A 254 -5.79 2.70 -7.31
CA HIS A 254 -4.62 1.87 -6.98
C HIS A 254 -5.02 0.54 -6.36
N GLU A 255 -5.84 0.60 -5.31
CA GLU A 255 -6.14 -0.52 -4.43
C GLU A 255 -7.42 -1.26 -4.83
N GLU A 256 -8.52 -0.52 -5.08
CA GLU A 256 -9.84 -1.11 -5.30
C GLU A 256 -10.21 -1.17 -6.78
N PHE A 257 -10.36 -0.03 -7.47
CA PHE A 257 -10.94 -0.04 -8.82
C PHE A 257 -10.06 -0.75 -9.86
N ASN A 258 -8.73 -0.63 -9.80
CA ASN A 258 -7.82 -1.43 -10.64
C ASN A 258 -7.19 -2.62 -9.90
N GLY A 259 -7.59 -2.86 -8.65
CA GLY A 259 -7.15 -3.98 -7.84
C GLY A 259 -8.32 -4.90 -7.47
N SER A 260 -8.75 -4.89 -6.22
CA SER A 260 -9.68 -5.89 -5.68
C SER A 260 -11.01 -5.98 -6.45
N PHE A 261 -11.61 -4.85 -6.85
CA PHE A 261 -12.84 -4.87 -7.65
C PHE A 261 -12.59 -5.47 -9.03
N LYS A 262 -11.57 -4.96 -9.74
CA LYS A 262 -11.24 -5.45 -11.08
C LYS A 262 -11.03 -6.97 -11.10
N HIS A 263 -10.25 -7.48 -10.15
CA HIS A 263 -9.96 -8.91 -10.07
C HIS A 263 -11.20 -9.73 -9.72
N ALA A 264 -12.05 -9.25 -8.81
CA ALA A 264 -13.32 -9.91 -8.52
C ALA A 264 -14.23 -10.00 -9.75
N PHE A 265 -14.33 -8.94 -10.57
CA PHE A 265 -15.06 -9.00 -11.84
C PHE A 265 -14.43 -10.00 -12.82
N GLU A 266 -13.11 -10.08 -12.92
CA GLU A 266 -12.42 -11.09 -13.74
C GLU A 266 -12.81 -12.51 -13.30
N TYR A 267 -12.81 -12.80 -12.00
CA TYR A 267 -13.17 -14.12 -11.46
C TYR A 267 -14.65 -14.46 -11.69
N ILE A 268 -15.54 -13.47 -11.57
CA ILE A 268 -16.97 -13.63 -11.81
C ILE A 268 -17.19 -13.93 -13.30
N HIS A 269 -16.68 -13.12 -14.22
CA HIS A 269 -16.87 -13.33 -15.65
C HIS A 269 -16.35 -14.71 -16.11
N GLU A 270 -15.19 -15.16 -15.61
CA GLU A 270 -14.69 -16.51 -15.88
C GLU A 270 -15.70 -17.59 -15.45
N TRP A 271 -16.31 -17.44 -14.28
CA TRP A 271 -17.32 -18.38 -13.78
C TRP A 271 -18.62 -18.30 -14.58
N GLU A 272 -19.07 -17.10 -14.97
CA GLU A 272 -20.27 -16.89 -15.79
C GLU A 272 -20.15 -17.57 -17.17
N GLU A 273 -18.97 -17.47 -17.81
CA GLU A 273 -18.68 -18.14 -19.08
C GLU A 273 -18.80 -19.67 -18.98
N GLU A 274 -18.35 -20.24 -17.86
CA GLU A 274 -18.39 -21.68 -17.62
C GLU A 274 -19.80 -22.19 -17.25
N ASN A 275 -20.61 -21.37 -16.59
CA ASN A 275 -21.91 -21.78 -16.02
C ASN A 275 -23.14 -21.22 -16.75
N GLN A 276 -22.95 -20.31 -17.71
CA GLN A 276 -24.03 -19.65 -18.46
C GLN A 276 -25.08 -18.97 -17.56
N LYS A 277 -24.60 -18.37 -16.47
CA LYS A 277 -25.42 -17.62 -15.50
C LYS A 277 -24.76 -16.26 -15.28
N GLU A 278 -25.53 -15.19 -15.44
CA GLU A 278 -25.10 -13.82 -15.12
C GLU A 278 -25.24 -13.57 -13.61
N ILE A 279 -24.28 -12.86 -13.05
CA ILE A 279 -24.19 -12.49 -11.64
C ILE A 279 -24.29 -10.98 -11.55
N LYS A 280 -25.27 -10.50 -10.78
CA LYS A 280 -25.34 -9.07 -10.45
C LYS A 280 -24.20 -8.72 -9.50
N VAL A 281 -23.42 -7.69 -9.82
CA VAL A 281 -22.35 -7.21 -8.94
C VAL A 281 -22.71 -5.86 -8.35
N ILE A 282 -22.63 -5.74 -7.02
CA ILE A 282 -22.80 -4.46 -6.32
C ILE A 282 -21.50 -4.13 -5.61
N LEU A 283 -20.95 -2.95 -5.87
CA LEU A 283 -19.82 -2.40 -5.13
C LEU A 283 -20.38 -1.65 -3.93
N LEU A 284 -20.05 -2.11 -2.72
CA LEU A 284 -20.46 -1.46 -1.48
C LEU A 284 -20.00 0.01 -1.49
N PRO A 285 -20.77 0.96 -0.95
CA PRO A 285 -20.28 2.31 -0.70
C PRO A 285 -19.04 2.30 0.20
N GLN A 286 -18.12 3.24 -0.05
CA GLN A 286 -16.94 3.40 0.80
C GLN A 286 -17.35 3.71 2.25
N LEU A 287 -16.57 3.22 3.22
CA LEU A 287 -17.00 3.27 4.61
C LEU A 287 -17.09 4.70 5.17
N SER A 288 -16.39 5.67 4.57
CA SER A 288 -16.45 7.07 5.00
C SER A 288 -17.82 7.74 4.79
N GLU A 289 -18.70 7.15 3.98
CA GLU A 289 -20.08 7.61 3.85
C GLU A 289 -20.89 7.41 5.14
N PHE A 290 -20.38 6.59 6.07
CA PHE A 290 -21.00 6.35 7.37
C PHE A 290 -20.29 7.16 8.47
N PRO A 291 -20.97 8.13 9.12
CA PRO A 291 -20.35 8.99 10.13
C PRO A 291 -19.71 8.25 11.31
N ILE A 292 -20.16 7.03 11.60
CA ILE A 292 -19.63 6.20 12.69
C ILE A 292 -18.13 5.91 12.54
N ILE A 293 -17.62 5.87 11.30
CA ILE A 293 -16.18 5.67 11.06
C ILE A 293 -15.39 6.83 11.65
N ARG A 294 -15.85 8.07 11.47
CA ARG A 294 -15.16 9.24 12.05
C ARG A 294 -15.21 9.23 13.57
N GLN A 295 -16.36 8.84 14.14
CA GLN A 295 -16.53 8.79 15.59
C GLN A 295 -15.57 7.81 16.28
N ALA A 296 -15.20 6.70 15.62
CA ALA A 296 -14.21 5.79 16.16
C ALA A 296 -12.83 6.46 16.33
N TYR A 297 -12.37 7.19 15.32
CA TYR A 297 -11.10 7.93 15.39
C TYR A 297 -11.14 9.09 16.40
N LEU A 298 -12.27 9.79 16.51
CA LEU A 298 -12.44 10.83 17.53
C LEU A 298 -12.36 10.26 18.94
N GLN A 299 -12.97 9.09 19.19
CA GLN A 299 -12.85 8.42 20.48
C GLN A 299 -11.40 8.04 20.79
N MET A 300 -10.69 7.44 19.83
CA MET A 300 -9.26 7.11 20.00
C MET A 300 -8.41 8.35 20.29
N LEU A 301 -8.68 9.46 19.61
CA LEU A 301 -7.99 10.72 19.85
C LEU A 301 -8.33 11.28 21.24
N SER A 302 -9.61 11.29 21.64
CA SER A 302 -10.04 11.73 22.97
C SER A 302 -9.35 10.95 24.07
N ASP A 303 -9.35 9.61 23.98
CA ASP A 303 -8.70 8.73 24.96
C ASP A 303 -7.21 9.06 25.14
N ARG A 304 -6.53 9.45 24.05
CA ARG A 304 -5.14 9.89 24.11
C ARG A 304 -5.01 11.27 24.75
N LEU A 305 -5.83 12.23 24.36
CA LEU A 305 -5.76 13.61 24.84
C LEU A 305 -6.12 13.74 26.33
N ASP A 306 -7.01 12.89 26.85
CA ASP A 306 -7.38 12.83 28.26
C ASP A 306 -6.21 12.48 29.19
N THR A 307 -5.10 11.96 28.63
CA THR A 307 -3.88 11.67 29.38
C THR A 307 -2.95 12.88 29.55
N PHE A 308 -3.19 13.96 28.81
CA PHE A 308 -2.33 15.13 28.83
C PHE A 308 -2.69 16.09 29.98
N PRO A 309 -1.71 16.83 30.53
CA PRO A 309 -1.99 17.89 31.48
C PRO A 309 -2.91 18.96 30.90
N THR A 310 -3.81 19.48 31.73
CA THR A 310 -4.54 20.71 31.42
C THR A 310 -3.54 21.85 31.18
N GLN A 311 -3.89 22.80 30.33
CA GLN A 311 -3.07 23.95 29.92
C GLN A 311 -1.82 23.60 29.08
N SER A 312 -1.62 22.34 28.68
CA SER A 312 -0.63 22.00 27.66
C SER A 312 -1.00 22.60 26.30
N SER A 313 0.00 22.78 25.45
CA SER A 313 -0.14 23.16 24.05
C SER A 313 -0.08 21.91 23.17
N VAL A 314 -1.07 21.73 22.29
CA VAL A 314 -1.24 20.49 21.52
C VAL A 314 -1.42 20.80 20.03
N LYS A 315 -0.59 20.16 19.19
CA LYS A 315 -0.76 20.13 17.73
C LYS A 315 -1.30 18.77 17.31
N ILE A 316 -2.43 18.75 16.62
CA ILE A 316 -3.04 17.56 16.03
C ILE A 316 -2.71 17.51 14.54
N VAL A 317 -2.12 16.39 14.12
CA VAL A 317 -1.79 16.10 12.74
C VAL A 317 -2.76 15.02 12.26
N VAL A 318 -3.77 15.39 11.50
CA VAL A 318 -4.71 14.44 10.88
C VAL A 318 -4.06 13.97 9.58
N SER A 319 -3.52 12.76 9.58
CA SER A 319 -2.76 12.23 8.45
C SER A 319 -3.57 11.26 7.60
N ILE A 320 -3.34 11.35 6.30
CA ILE A 320 -3.74 10.32 5.31
C ILE A 320 -2.46 9.63 4.82
N HIS A 321 -2.58 8.41 4.28
CA HIS A 321 -1.46 7.73 3.64
C HIS A 321 -0.87 8.60 2.52
N GLY A 322 -1.73 9.15 1.69
CA GLY A 322 -1.34 10.02 0.58
C GLY A 322 -0.94 9.26 -0.69
N MET A 323 -0.80 10.01 -1.79
CA MET A 323 -0.30 9.55 -3.09
C MET A 323 0.39 10.71 -3.80
N ALA A 324 1.15 10.40 -4.86
CA ALA A 324 1.72 11.40 -5.75
C ALA A 324 0.64 12.02 -6.67
N TRP A 325 -0.30 12.80 -6.11
CA TRP A 325 -1.51 13.29 -6.78
C TRP A 325 -1.25 13.99 -8.12
N ASP A 326 -0.13 14.70 -8.25
CA ASP A 326 0.24 15.39 -9.49
C ASP A 326 0.62 14.41 -10.62
N LEU A 327 1.05 13.19 -10.29
CA LEU A 327 1.30 12.10 -11.25
C LEU A 327 0.03 11.29 -11.56
N VAL A 328 -0.99 11.35 -10.69
CA VAL A 328 -2.25 10.61 -10.81
C VAL A 328 -3.49 11.52 -10.70
N PRO A 329 -3.63 12.54 -11.56
CA PRO A 329 -4.67 13.58 -11.41
C PRO A 329 -6.11 13.08 -11.64
N HIS A 330 -6.27 11.85 -12.13
CA HIS A 330 -7.58 11.22 -12.37
C HIS A 330 -7.93 10.20 -11.29
N GLU A 331 -7.27 10.28 -10.13
CA GLU A 331 -7.49 9.29 -9.09
C GLU A 331 -8.84 9.44 -8.41
N ALA A 332 -9.60 8.35 -8.29
CA ALA A 332 -10.95 8.36 -7.72
C ALA A 332 -10.94 8.89 -6.28
N TRP A 333 -9.87 8.63 -5.54
CA TRP A 333 -9.64 9.16 -4.21
C TRP A 333 -9.79 10.70 -4.17
N LEU A 334 -9.33 11.43 -5.19
CA LEU A 334 -9.46 12.89 -5.24
C LEU A 334 -10.92 13.37 -5.29
N GLU A 335 -11.82 12.59 -5.88
CA GLU A 335 -13.27 12.86 -5.91
C GLU A 335 -13.96 12.37 -4.63
N LEU A 336 -13.52 11.23 -4.09
CA LEU A 336 -14.19 10.53 -3.00
C LEU A 336 -13.79 11.00 -1.59
N ALA A 337 -12.51 11.30 -1.36
CA ALA A 337 -11.95 11.62 -0.05
C ALA A 337 -12.47 12.90 0.62
N PRO A 338 -12.80 14.00 -0.10
CA PRO A 338 -13.26 15.22 0.55
C PRO A 338 -14.49 15.03 1.44
N SER A 339 -15.36 14.06 1.10
CA SER A 339 -16.54 13.70 1.90
C SER A 339 -16.20 13.08 3.27
N TYR A 340 -14.96 12.59 3.43
CA TYR A 340 -14.44 11.99 4.64
C TYR A 340 -13.54 12.93 5.43
N VAL A 341 -12.52 13.46 4.73
CA VAL A 341 -11.40 14.17 5.33
C VAL A 341 -11.83 15.53 5.85
N GLU A 342 -12.65 16.28 5.09
CA GLU A 342 -13.05 17.61 5.50
C GLU A 342 -14.00 17.58 6.72
N PRO A 343 -15.03 16.70 6.77
CA PRO A 343 -15.81 16.52 7.99
C PRO A 343 -14.98 16.01 9.17
N MET A 344 -13.99 15.13 8.96
CA MET A 344 -13.08 14.70 10.03
C MET A 344 -12.31 15.88 10.62
N MET A 345 -11.79 16.78 9.79
CA MET A 345 -11.09 17.98 10.26
C MET A 345 -12.00 18.88 11.09
N GLU A 346 -13.25 19.07 10.69
CA GLU A 346 -14.23 19.85 11.45
C GLU A 346 -14.68 19.16 12.74
N ASP A 347 -14.84 17.84 12.71
CA ASP A 347 -15.18 17.03 13.88
C ASP A 347 -14.05 17.11 14.93
N VAL A 348 -12.78 17.02 14.50
CA VAL A 348 -11.60 17.21 15.38
C VAL A 348 -11.58 18.63 15.94
N LYS A 349 -11.78 19.67 15.12
CA LYS A 349 -11.84 21.06 15.61
C LYS A 349 -12.93 21.25 16.67
N THR A 350 -14.09 20.65 16.45
CA THR A 350 -15.21 20.73 17.38
C THR A 350 -14.87 20.03 18.69
N MET A 351 -14.37 18.80 18.64
CA MET A 351 -13.98 18.03 19.82
C MET A 351 -12.89 18.75 20.63
N MET A 352 -11.90 19.34 19.96
CA MET A 352 -10.81 20.07 20.62
C MET A 352 -11.29 21.30 21.40
N SER A 353 -12.47 21.86 21.10
CA SER A 353 -13.02 23.00 21.84
C SER A 353 -13.48 22.66 23.27
N ASP A 354 -13.65 21.37 23.58
CA ASP A 354 -14.02 20.89 24.90
C ASP A 354 -12.81 20.68 25.83
N PHE A 355 -11.58 20.76 25.29
CA PHE A 355 -10.34 20.58 26.06
C PHE A 355 -9.77 21.92 26.56
N ASP A 356 -9.31 21.94 27.81
CA ASP A 356 -8.68 23.10 28.45
C ASP A 356 -7.16 23.17 28.14
N PHE A 357 -6.81 23.21 26.85
CA PHE A 357 -5.43 23.38 26.38
C PHE A 357 -5.10 24.85 26.13
N SER A 358 -3.85 25.26 26.38
CA SER A 358 -3.44 26.67 26.27
C SER A 358 -3.28 27.14 24.82
N ARG A 359 -2.96 26.21 23.92
CA ARG A 359 -2.83 26.42 22.47
C ARG A 359 -3.20 25.12 21.75
N ILE A 360 -4.01 25.26 20.70
CA ILE A 360 -4.42 24.13 19.85
C ILE A 360 -4.14 24.50 18.40
N GLU A 361 -3.55 23.57 17.66
CA GLU A 361 -3.41 23.68 16.20
C GLU A 361 -3.77 22.34 15.57
N ILE A 362 -4.51 22.38 14.46
CA ILE A 362 -4.99 21.18 13.77
C ILE A 362 -4.61 21.33 12.30
N VAL A 363 -3.83 20.39 11.78
CA VAL A 363 -3.34 20.39 10.40
C VAL A 363 -3.66 19.06 9.71
N LYS A 364 -3.81 19.12 8.39
CA LYS A 364 -3.91 17.94 7.52
C LYS A 364 -2.55 17.67 6.88
N SER A 365 -2.09 16.42 6.90
CA SER A 365 -0.81 16.02 6.29
C SER A 365 -0.93 14.73 5.49
N GLN A 366 0.16 14.36 4.80
CA GLN A 366 0.34 13.04 4.19
C GLN A 366 1.54 12.32 4.82
N ASP A 367 1.35 11.05 5.17
CA ASP A 367 2.39 10.18 5.72
C ASP A 367 3.39 9.73 4.63
N HIS A 368 2.93 9.61 3.39
CA HIS A 368 3.72 9.21 2.24
C HIS A 368 3.52 10.16 1.05
N PHE A 369 4.47 10.18 0.11
CA PHE A 369 4.44 10.95 -1.15
C PHE A 369 4.45 12.48 -1.02
N ALA A 370 4.42 13.04 0.19
CA ALA A 370 4.75 14.44 0.46
C ALA A 370 6.26 14.65 0.68
N ASP A 371 7.09 13.98 -0.13
CA ASP A 371 8.56 13.96 -0.02
C ASP A 371 9.24 14.79 -1.14
N PRO A 372 10.56 15.01 -1.08
CA PRO A 372 11.28 15.83 -2.07
C PRO A 372 11.19 15.33 -3.51
N TYR A 373 10.82 14.06 -3.75
CA TYR A 373 10.70 13.51 -5.10
C TYR A 373 9.28 13.67 -5.66
N TYR A 374 8.25 13.31 -4.89
CA TYR A 374 6.86 13.35 -5.34
C TYR A 374 6.16 14.70 -5.06
N ASN A 375 6.73 15.52 -4.18
CA ASN A 375 6.24 16.85 -3.81
C ASN A 375 7.39 17.88 -3.73
N PRO A 376 8.19 18.04 -4.80
CA PRO A 376 9.39 18.89 -4.79
C PRO A 376 9.08 20.38 -4.52
N ASP A 377 7.87 20.83 -4.87
CA ASP A 377 7.43 22.22 -4.70
C ASP A 377 6.72 22.47 -3.36
N GLY A 378 6.61 21.46 -2.49
CA GLY A 378 6.00 21.59 -1.16
C GLY A 378 4.50 21.92 -1.18
N LYS A 379 3.77 21.46 -2.21
CA LYS A 379 2.32 21.67 -2.39
C LYS A 379 1.50 20.99 -1.30
N TYR A 380 2.00 19.86 -0.79
CA TYR A 380 1.37 19.11 0.29
C TYR A 380 2.22 19.15 1.56
N LEU A 381 1.58 19.19 2.73
CA LEU A 381 2.26 19.09 4.01
C LEU A 381 2.59 17.63 4.31
N SER A 382 3.85 17.30 4.56
CA SER A 382 4.24 15.97 5.06
C SER A 382 3.99 15.89 6.56
N THR A 383 3.69 14.69 7.06
CA THR A 383 3.55 14.46 8.50
C THR A 383 4.85 14.76 9.26
N ASN A 384 6.02 14.45 8.66
CA ASN A 384 7.32 14.82 9.22
C ASN A 384 7.48 16.34 9.40
N THR A 385 7.18 17.14 8.38
CA THR A 385 7.22 18.60 8.48
C THR A 385 6.24 19.10 9.54
N ALA A 386 5.03 18.53 9.61
CA ALA A 386 4.07 18.90 10.66
C ALA A 386 4.60 18.63 12.08
N PHE A 387 5.36 17.54 12.29
CA PHE A 387 6.02 17.25 13.56
C PHE A 387 7.15 18.23 13.87
N LEU A 388 8.04 18.48 12.91
CA LEU A 388 9.15 19.41 13.06
C LEU A 388 8.67 20.84 13.33
N ASP A 389 7.62 21.29 12.65
CA ASP A 389 6.97 22.58 12.90
C ASP A 389 6.41 22.63 14.32
N GLY A 390 5.78 21.54 14.80
CA GLY A 390 5.29 21.46 16.17
C GLY A 390 6.40 21.62 17.21
N ILE A 391 7.54 20.97 16.99
CA ILE A 391 8.72 21.07 17.85
C ILE A 391 9.31 22.49 17.81
N HIS A 392 9.50 23.03 16.61
CA HIS A 392 10.03 24.38 16.39
C HIS A 392 9.16 25.45 17.05
N ASP A 393 7.84 25.30 16.97
CA ASP A 393 6.86 26.23 17.52
C ASP A 393 6.63 26.06 19.02
N GLY A 394 7.34 25.13 19.67
CA GLY A 394 7.31 24.91 21.11
C GLY A 394 6.00 24.31 21.64
N PHE A 395 5.35 23.43 20.86
CA PHE A 395 4.23 22.65 21.39
C PHE A 395 4.71 21.62 22.41
N ASP A 396 3.94 21.44 23.49
CA ASP A 396 4.21 20.40 24.49
C ASP A 396 3.97 19.00 23.91
N TYR A 397 2.94 18.87 23.05
CA TYR A 397 2.58 17.62 22.40
C TYR A 397 2.26 17.81 20.92
N VAL A 398 2.75 16.88 20.10
CA VAL A 398 2.30 16.68 18.71
C VAL A 398 1.71 15.28 18.61
N VAL A 399 0.46 15.18 18.16
CA VAL A 399 -0.29 13.91 18.09
C VAL A 399 -0.69 13.63 16.65
N ASN A 400 -0.30 12.46 16.15
CA ASN A 400 -0.75 11.99 14.84
C ASN A 400 -2.05 11.21 14.96
N LEU A 401 -3.00 11.47 14.05
CA LEU A 401 -4.24 10.73 13.87
C LEU A 401 -4.29 10.20 12.44
N PRO A 402 -3.81 8.97 12.17
CA PRO A 402 -3.86 8.36 10.85
C PRO A 402 -5.26 7.81 10.55
N ILE A 403 -6.01 8.49 9.68
CA ILE A 403 -7.47 8.26 9.53
C ILE A 403 -7.84 7.22 8.45
N GLU A 404 -6.88 6.51 7.86
CA GLU A 404 -7.12 5.58 6.73
C GLU A 404 -6.94 4.09 7.05
N PHE A 405 -6.42 3.77 8.25
CA PHE A 405 -6.12 2.40 8.67
C PHE A 405 -6.90 2.03 9.92
N PHE A 406 -7.57 0.86 9.90
CA PHE A 406 -8.35 0.36 11.04
C PHE A 406 -7.58 -0.57 11.96
N VAL A 407 -6.49 -1.14 11.48
CA VAL A 407 -5.66 -2.12 12.18
C VAL A 407 -4.21 -1.80 11.85
N GLU A 408 -3.32 -1.96 12.83
CA GLU A 408 -1.89 -1.79 12.59
C GLU A 408 -1.38 -2.72 11.48
N ASN A 409 -0.48 -2.21 10.66
CA ASN A 409 0.07 -2.93 9.52
C ASN A 409 1.51 -2.49 9.23
N THR A 410 2.06 -2.96 8.11
CA THR A 410 3.44 -2.62 7.71
C THR A 410 3.63 -1.12 7.43
N ASP A 411 2.59 -0.41 7.03
CA ASP A 411 2.65 1.03 6.81
C ASP A 411 2.69 1.78 8.13
N THR A 412 1.68 1.59 8.99
CA THR A 412 1.57 2.33 10.25
C THR A 412 2.70 2.03 11.22
N MET A 413 3.20 0.78 11.27
CA MET A 413 4.24 0.38 12.23
C MET A 413 5.66 0.63 11.73
N PHE A 414 5.91 0.57 10.42
CA PHE A 414 7.27 0.65 9.88
C PHE A 414 7.44 1.75 8.85
N SER A 415 6.68 1.71 7.76
CA SER A 415 6.85 2.61 6.62
C SER A 415 6.67 4.07 7.06
N HIS A 416 5.51 4.39 7.64
CA HIS A 416 5.18 5.72 8.15
C HIS A 416 6.15 6.16 9.25
N ALA A 417 6.61 5.27 10.12
CA ALA A 417 7.60 5.62 11.13
C ALA A 417 8.90 6.13 10.49
N ILE A 418 9.37 5.47 9.44
CA ILE A 418 10.59 5.88 8.71
C ILE A 418 10.43 7.26 8.07
N PHE A 419 9.27 7.54 7.45
CA PHE A 419 9.02 8.85 6.84
C PHE A 419 8.78 9.94 7.88
N ASN A 420 7.92 9.67 8.86
CA ASN A 420 7.43 10.67 9.80
C ASN A 420 8.50 11.07 10.82
N PHE A 421 9.41 10.16 11.18
CA PHE A 421 10.52 10.42 12.11
C PHE A 421 11.87 10.57 11.41
N GLU A 422 11.90 10.79 10.10
CA GLU A 422 13.12 11.15 9.39
C GLU A 422 13.79 12.38 10.04
N GLY A 423 15.06 12.24 10.42
CA GLY A 423 15.85 13.31 11.06
C GLY A 423 15.71 13.41 12.58
N PHE A 424 14.92 12.54 13.23
CA PHE A 424 14.83 12.48 14.69
C PHE A 424 15.97 11.63 15.26
N GLU A 425 16.80 12.21 16.13
CA GLU A 425 17.98 11.51 16.68
C GLU A 425 17.64 10.27 17.52
N GLU A 426 16.47 10.28 18.17
CA GLU A 426 16.00 9.18 19.02
C GLU A 426 15.27 8.08 18.25
N PHE A 427 14.98 8.28 16.96
CA PHE A 427 14.31 7.27 16.15
C PHE A 427 15.31 6.21 15.68
N ASP A 428 15.23 5.01 16.27
CA ASP A 428 15.99 3.86 15.83
C ASP A 428 15.13 2.93 14.94
N ARG A 429 15.45 2.89 13.65
CA ARG A 429 14.79 2.02 12.67
C ARG A 429 14.94 0.51 12.97
N TYR A 430 15.91 0.14 13.80
CA TYR A 430 16.17 -1.23 14.21
C TYR A 430 15.57 -1.56 15.59
N GLU A 431 14.89 -0.61 16.23
CA GLU A 431 14.14 -0.88 17.45
C GLU A 431 13.02 -1.88 17.17
N THR A 432 13.03 -2.99 17.90
CA THR A 432 11.99 -4.02 17.77
C THR A 432 10.70 -3.56 18.42
N ILE A 433 9.63 -3.52 17.64
CA ILE A 433 8.29 -3.17 18.13
C ILE A 433 7.78 -4.29 19.02
N ASN A 434 7.54 -3.96 20.30
CA ASN A 434 6.84 -4.84 21.22
C ASN A 434 5.33 -4.63 21.06
N TYR A 435 4.72 -5.44 20.20
CA TYR A 435 3.28 -5.40 19.98
C TYR A 435 2.61 -6.40 20.92
N THR A 436 1.84 -5.88 21.88
CA THR A 436 0.96 -6.72 22.70
C THR A 436 -0.07 -7.37 21.79
N ASP A 437 -0.07 -8.70 21.75
CA ASP A 437 -1.06 -9.50 21.04
C ASP A 437 -2.48 -9.05 21.44
N TRP A 438 -3.24 -8.58 20.46
CA TRP A 438 -4.61 -8.09 20.58
C TRP A 438 -5.61 -9.22 20.85
N SER A 439 -5.18 -10.48 20.72
CA SER A 439 -5.99 -11.66 21.02
C SER A 439 -5.95 -12.09 22.51
N VAL A 440 -5.21 -11.38 23.37
CA VAL A 440 -5.01 -11.73 24.80
C VAL A 440 -5.85 -10.89 25.75
#